data_AF-A0AAV8X8H6-F1
#
_entry.id   AF-A0AAV8X8H6-F1
#
_cell.length_a   1.000
_cell.length_b   1.000
_cell.length_c   1.000
_cell.angle_alpha   90.00
_cell.angle_beta   90.00
_cell.angle_gamma   90.00
#
_symmetry.space_group_name_H-M   'P 1'
#
loop_
_entity.id
_entity.type
_entity.pdbx_description
1 polymer ?
#
loop_
_entity_poly.entity_id
_entity_poly.type
_entity_poly.pdbx_seq_one_letter_code
_entity_poly.pdbx_strand_id
1 'polypeptide(L)'
;MGVSFFVWICCYAGILVYATYYGCDPLSLGRIKADDQILPLFVMETVGHLRGVPGLFIAGVFGAALRLREKLNIFFQLASSLSAIAASTTCGIFTLGMLFPWANSYGAIIGALAGAIMSGLVSFGGQFVSAANLVVTHKLPVFVNETCFEKYGLDPNITIPEVSIAYNNNYYSR
;
A
#
# COMPACT_ATOMS: atom_id res chain seq x y z
N MET A 1 -2.78 19.06 13.69
CA MET A 1 -3.91 19.54 12.86
C MET A 1 -3.77 19.11 11.39
N GLY A 2 -2.73 19.51 10.65
CA GLY A 2 -2.60 19.14 9.23
C GLY A 2 -2.43 17.64 8.93
N VAL A 3 -1.62 16.93 9.72
CA VAL A 3 -1.37 15.49 9.51
C VAL A 3 -2.61 14.62 9.68
N SER A 4 -3.50 14.93 10.63
CA SER A 4 -4.75 14.18 10.83
C SER A 4 -5.69 14.28 9.63
N PHE A 5 -5.78 15.45 9.00
CA PHE A 5 -6.61 15.65 7.81
C PHE A 5 -6.05 14.90 6.60
N PHE A 6 -4.73 14.94 6.42
CA PHE A 6 -4.05 14.21 5.36
C PHE A 6 -4.24 12.69 5.51
N VAL A 7 -4.10 12.15 6.73
CA VAL A 7 -4.33 10.72 7.00
C VAL A 7 -5.76 10.31 6.67
N TRP A 8 -6.75 11.12 7.03
CA TRP A 8 -8.15 10.87 6.67
C TRP A 8 -8.36 10.80 5.16
N ILE A 9 -7.76 11.70 4.39
CA ILE A 9 -7.82 11.68 2.92
C ILE A 9 -7.13 10.43 2.36
N CYS A 10 -5.96 10.05 2.86
CA CYS A 10 -5.25 8.86 2.41
C CYS A 10 -6.05 7.58 2.68
N CYS A 11 -6.66 7.47 3.87
CA CYS A 11 -7.52 6.34 4.20
C CYS A 11 -8.74 6.27 3.29
N TYR A 12 -9.40 7.40 3.03
CA TYR A 12 -10.52 7.47 2.10
C TYR A 12 -10.12 7.10 0.67
N ALA A 13 -8.99 7.60 0.19
CA ALA A 13 -8.43 7.22 -1.11
C ALA A 13 -8.13 5.72 -1.20
N GLY A 14 -7.59 5.11 -0.15
CA GLY A 14 -7.34 3.66 -0.10
C GLY A 14 -8.63 2.83 -0.17
N ILE A 15 -9.69 3.25 0.52
CA ILE A 15 -11.02 2.61 0.43
C ILE A 15 -11.58 2.77 -0.98
N LEU A 16 -11.44 3.94 -1.61
CA LEU A 16 -11.86 4.17 -2.98
C LEU A 16 -11.13 3.26 -3.96
N VAL A 17 -9.80 3.17 -3.86
CA VAL A 17 -8.97 2.27 -4.69
C VAL A 17 -9.46 0.83 -4.55
N TYR A 18 -9.71 0.38 -3.32
CA TYR A 18 -10.26 -0.95 -3.07
C TYR A 18 -11.64 -1.13 -3.72
N ALA A 19 -12.55 -0.17 -3.52
CA ALA A 19 -13.89 -0.20 -4.10
C ALA A 19 -13.90 -0.09 -5.63
N THR A 20 -12.87 0.47 -6.27
CA THR A 20 -12.77 0.52 -7.73
C THR A 20 -12.21 -0.76 -8.36
N TYR A 21 -11.38 -1.50 -7.62
CA TYR A 21 -10.64 -2.66 -8.13
C TYR A 21 -11.02 -4.01 -7.48
N TYR A 22 -11.99 -4.05 -6.54
CA TYR A 22 -12.38 -5.27 -5.83
C TYR A 22 -12.78 -6.44 -6.75
N GLY A 23 -13.39 -6.16 -7.91
CA GLY A 23 -13.82 -7.16 -8.88
C GLY A 23 -13.02 -7.16 -10.19
N CYS A 24 -12.10 -6.21 -10.36
CA CYS A 24 -11.43 -5.92 -11.62
C CYS A 24 -10.03 -5.35 -11.37
N ASP A 25 -9.04 -6.21 -11.14
CA ASP A 25 -7.70 -5.78 -10.80
C ASP A 25 -6.83 -5.56 -12.06
N PRO A 26 -6.25 -4.36 -12.26
CA PRO A 26 -5.46 -4.02 -13.45
C PRO A 26 -4.15 -4.82 -13.53
N LEU A 27 -3.75 -5.45 -12.42
CA LEU A 27 -2.56 -6.29 -12.30
C LEU A 27 -2.77 -7.70 -12.89
N SER A 28 -4.01 -8.24 -12.87
CA SER A 28 -4.32 -9.51 -13.54
C SER A 28 -4.64 -9.32 -15.02
N LEU A 29 -5.08 -8.12 -15.40
CA LEU A 29 -5.24 -7.69 -16.79
C LEU A 29 -3.91 -7.36 -17.49
N GLY A 30 -2.74 -7.59 -16.89
CA GLY A 30 -1.43 -7.34 -17.50
C GLY A 30 -1.13 -5.88 -17.87
N ARG A 31 -2.01 -4.95 -17.48
CA ARG A 31 -1.89 -3.50 -17.70
C ARG A 31 -0.75 -2.89 -16.88
N ILE A 32 -0.42 -3.54 -15.77
CA ILE A 32 0.64 -3.18 -14.83
C ILE A 32 1.41 -4.46 -14.47
N LYS A 33 2.75 -4.34 -14.38
CA LYS A 33 3.64 -5.46 -14.04
C LYS A 33 3.96 -5.57 -12.54
N ALA A 34 3.77 -4.50 -11.77
CA ALA A 34 4.16 -4.39 -10.37
C ALA A 34 3.12 -3.61 -9.53
N ASP A 35 2.97 -3.97 -8.25
CA ASP A 35 1.94 -3.42 -7.34
C ASP A 35 2.12 -1.94 -7.00
N ASP A 36 3.34 -1.41 -7.10
CA ASP A 36 3.69 0.00 -6.84
C ASP A 36 3.08 0.98 -7.85
N GLN A 37 2.70 0.51 -9.04
CA GLN A 37 2.13 1.33 -10.11
C GLN A 37 0.59 1.44 -10.05
N ILE A 38 -0.06 0.74 -9.13
CA ILE A 38 -1.53 0.79 -8.99
C ILE A 38 -1.99 2.18 -8.55
N LEU A 39 -1.30 2.77 -7.58
CA LEU A 39 -1.61 4.10 -7.06
C LEU A 39 -1.51 5.20 -8.15
N PRO A 40 -0.41 5.31 -8.92
CA PRO A 40 -0.34 6.30 -10.00
C PRO A 40 -1.37 6.05 -11.11
N LEU A 41 -1.69 4.79 -11.43
CA LEU A 41 -2.74 4.48 -12.40
C LEU A 41 -4.11 4.98 -11.92
N PHE A 42 -4.48 4.69 -10.67
CA PHE A 42 -5.75 5.11 -10.07
C PHE A 42 -5.93 6.63 -10.09
N VAL A 43 -4.89 7.38 -9.71
CA VAL A 43 -4.93 8.84 -9.66
C VAL A 43 -5.06 9.43 -11.06
N MET A 44 -4.39 8.85 -12.06
CA MET A 44 -4.50 9.28 -13.45
C MET A 44 -5.89 9.01 -14.04
N GLU A 45 -6.53 7.90 -13.67
CA GLU A 45 -7.88 7.53 -14.12
C GLU A 45 -8.96 8.37 -13.44
N THR A 46 -8.86 8.57 -12.12
CA THR A 46 -9.86 9.30 -11.32
C THR A 46 -9.79 10.81 -11.50
N VAL A 47 -8.57 11.37 -11.63
CA VAL A 47 -8.33 12.82 -11.68
C VAL A 47 -7.96 13.28 -13.10
N GLY A 48 -8.12 12.41 -14.11
CA GLY A 48 -7.76 12.66 -15.50
C GLY A 48 -8.45 13.87 -16.14
N HIS A 49 -9.57 14.33 -15.58
CA HIS A 49 -10.27 15.54 -16.04
C HIS A 49 -9.44 16.82 -15.83
N LEU A 50 -8.55 16.84 -14.83
CA LEU A 50 -7.68 17.98 -14.52
C LEU A 50 -6.27 17.72 -15.05
N ARG A 51 -5.99 18.15 -16.28
CA ARG A 51 -4.65 18.01 -16.89
C ARG A 51 -3.57 18.68 -16.03
N GLY A 52 -2.56 17.92 -15.63
CA GLY A 52 -1.37 18.39 -14.90
C GLY A 52 -1.37 18.15 -13.38
N VAL A 53 -2.55 18.17 -12.74
CA VAL A 53 -2.70 17.91 -11.29
C VAL A 53 -2.22 16.52 -10.86
N PRO A 54 -2.62 15.41 -11.52
CA PRO A 54 -2.17 14.07 -11.11
C PRO A 54 -0.66 13.88 -11.30
N GLY A 55 -0.07 14.50 -12.33
CA GLY A 55 1.38 14.48 -12.54
C GLY A 55 2.17 15.24 -11.46
N LEU A 56 1.69 16.41 -11.05
CA LEU A 56 2.27 17.18 -9.95
C LEU A 56 2.19 16.43 -8.61
N PHE A 57 1.06 15.76 -8.35
CA PHE A 57 0.86 14.95 -7.15
C PHE A 57 1.87 13.80 -7.09
N ILE A 58 1.97 13.00 -8.16
CA ILE A 58 2.89 11.86 -8.24
C ILE A 58 4.34 12.36 -8.11
N ALA A 59 4.73 13.40 -8.85
CA ALA A 59 6.08 13.98 -8.77
C ALA A 59 6.39 14.52 -7.36
N GLY A 60 5.41 15.06 -6.65
CA GLY A 60 5.54 15.52 -5.27
C GLY A 60 5.79 14.37 -4.29
N VAL A 61 5.00 13.30 -4.36
CA VAL A 61 5.12 12.12 -3.47
C VAL A 61 6.46 11.41 -3.70
N PHE A 62 6.78 11.08 -4.95
CA PHE A 62 8.05 10.44 -5.29
C PHE A 62 9.23 11.38 -5.02
N GLY A 63 9.09 12.68 -5.30
CA GLY A 63 10.11 13.67 -5.00
C GLY A 63 10.38 13.84 -3.51
N ALA A 64 9.35 13.75 -2.65
CA ALA A 64 9.53 13.73 -1.21
C ALA A 64 10.23 12.45 -0.77
N ALA A 65 9.78 11.29 -1.24
CA ALA A 65 10.40 9.99 -0.92
C ALA A 65 11.88 9.90 -1.35
N LEU A 66 12.22 10.40 -2.54
CA LEU A 66 13.59 10.39 -3.07
C LEU A 66 14.52 11.30 -2.26
N ARG A 67 14.09 12.54 -1.96
CA ARG A 67 14.88 13.49 -1.15
C ARG A 67 15.25 12.95 0.23
N LEU A 68 14.32 12.17 0.80
CA LEU A 68 14.50 11.53 2.09
C LEU A 68 15.52 10.37 2.03
N ARG A 69 15.56 9.63 0.91
CA ARG A 69 16.50 8.51 0.70
C ARG A 69 17.89 8.96 0.24
N GLU A 70 18.00 10.05 -0.53
CA GLU A 70 19.28 10.52 -1.09
C GLU A 70 20.28 10.98 -0.02
N LYS A 71 19.81 11.59 1.08
CA LYS A 71 20.73 12.18 2.06
C LYS A 71 21.38 11.19 3.03
N LEU A 72 20.69 10.11 3.43
CA LEU A 72 21.25 9.04 4.27
C LEU A 72 20.40 7.77 4.14
N ASN A 73 20.82 6.82 3.30
CA ASN A 73 20.10 5.55 3.08
C ASN A 73 19.88 4.75 4.39
N ILE A 74 20.89 4.72 5.28
CA ILE A 74 20.83 3.98 6.55
C ILE A 74 20.03 4.72 7.64
N PHE A 75 20.16 6.05 7.73
CA PHE A 75 19.46 6.83 8.76
C PHE A 75 17.96 6.95 8.46
N PHE A 76 17.57 7.00 7.19
CA PHE A 76 16.17 7.16 6.82
C PHE A 76 15.33 5.90 7.10
N GLN A 77 15.88 4.71 6.83
CA GLN A 77 15.28 3.41 7.16
C GLN A 77 15.02 3.25 8.67
N LEU A 78 15.96 3.75 9.48
CA LEU A 78 15.86 3.73 10.94
C LEU A 78 14.90 4.82 11.44
N ALA A 79 14.92 6.02 10.86
CA ALA A 79 14.05 7.13 11.25
C ALA A 79 12.57 6.87 10.94
N SER A 80 12.23 6.24 9.82
CA SER A 80 10.84 5.87 9.49
C SER A 80 10.30 4.79 10.43
N SER A 81 11.13 3.80 10.77
CA SER A 81 10.77 2.75 11.72
C SER A 81 10.60 3.34 13.13
N LEU A 82 11.52 4.21 13.55
CA LEU A 82 11.49 4.85 14.88
C LEU A 82 10.31 5.82 15.03
N SER A 83 9.99 6.60 14.00
CA SER A 83 8.82 7.50 14.01
C SER A 83 7.50 6.73 13.99
N ALA A 84 7.43 5.59 13.29
CA ALA A 84 6.27 4.70 13.34
C ALA A 84 6.10 4.05 14.72
N ILE A 85 7.19 3.56 15.34
CA ILE A 85 7.18 3.00 16.70
C ILE A 85 6.79 4.06 17.73
N ALA A 86 7.34 5.27 17.63
CA ALA A 86 7.03 6.37 18.55
C ALA A 86 5.57 6.82 18.41
N ALA A 87 5.05 6.93 17.18
CA ALA A 87 3.65 7.29 16.95
C ALA A 87 2.68 6.21 17.44
N SER A 88 2.98 4.92 17.23
CA SER A 88 2.11 3.81 17.65
C SER A 88 2.08 3.65 19.18
N THR A 89 3.24 3.72 19.84
CA THR A 89 3.33 3.66 21.30
C THR A 89 2.66 4.85 21.97
N THR A 90 2.83 6.07 21.45
CA THR A 90 2.17 7.27 22.00
C THR A 90 0.65 7.21 21.84
N CYS A 91 0.15 6.72 20.70
CA CYS A 91 -1.28 6.55 20.48
C CYS A 91 -1.87 5.49 21.44
N GLY A 92 -1.16 4.38 21.65
CA GLY A 92 -1.57 3.33 22.60
C GLY A 92 -1.55 3.78 24.06
N ILE A 93 -0.49 4.47 24.50
CA ILE A 93 -0.34 4.97 25.88
C ILE A 93 -1.36 6.08 26.18
N PHE A 94 -1.62 6.97 25.22
CA PHE A 94 -2.63 8.02 25.37
C PHE A 94 -4.06 7.46 25.42
N THR A 95 -4.37 6.49 24.56
CA THR A 95 -5.67 5.79 24.59
C THR A 95 -5.85 5.03 25.90
N LEU A 96 -4.81 4.37 26.41
CA LEU A 96 -4.83 3.71 27.73
C LEU A 96 -5.11 4.69 28.87
N GLY A 97 -4.46 5.85 28.86
CA GLY A 97 -4.64 6.89 29.87
C GLY A 97 -6.02 7.53 29.87
N MET A 98 -6.72 7.54 28.73
CA MET A 98 -8.08 8.08 28.63
C MET A 98 -9.18 7.03 28.81
N LEU A 99 -8.94 5.76 28.44
CA LEU A 99 -9.97 4.71 28.41
C LEU A 99 -10.05 3.90 29.72
N PHE A 100 -8.97 3.84 30.51
CA PHE A 100 -8.93 3.06 31.76
C PHE A 100 -8.33 3.88 32.91
N PRO A 101 -9.15 4.39 33.87
CA PRO A 101 -8.65 5.09 35.06
C PRO A 101 -7.87 4.20 36.04
N TRP A 102 -7.82 2.89 35.77
CA TRP A 102 -7.03 1.89 36.52
C TRP A 102 -5.69 1.57 35.82
N ALA A 103 -5.27 2.39 34.85
CA ALA A 103 -4.01 2.22 34.15
C ALA A 103 -2.82 2.39 35.10
N ASN A 104 -2.12 1.29 35.36
CA ASN A 104 -0.92 1.25 36.20
C ASN A 104 0.35 1.58 35.37
N SER A 105 1.31 2.27 35.98
CA SER A 105 2.59 2.65 35.36
C SER A 105 3.40 1.44 34.88
N TYR A 106 3.37 0.33 35.62
CA TYR A 106 4.06 -0.91 35.23
C TYR A 106 3.50 -1.48 33.92
N GLY A 107 2.18 -1.45 33.73
CA GLY A 107 1.53 -1.95 32.51
C GLY A 107 1.84 -1.08 31.29
N ALA A 108 1.91 0.25 31.47
CA ALA A 108 2.26 1.18 30.39
C ALA A 108 3.70 0.96 29.88
N ILE A 109 4.66 0.74 30.78
CA ILE A 109 6.07 0.50 30.41
C ILE A 109 6.23 -0.86 29.73
N ILE A 110 5.65 -1.92 30.29
CA ILE A 110 5.73 -3.28 29.73
C ILE A 110 5.04 -3.33 28.36
N GLY A 111 3.89 -2.69 28.22
CA GLY A 111 3.17 -2.56 26.94
C GLY A 111 3.96 -1.79 25.89
N ALA A 112 4.65 -0.71 26.28
CA ALA A 112 5.50 0.07 25.37
C ALA A 112 6.70 -0.75 24.85
N LEU A 113 7.38 -1.49 25.73
CA LEU A 113 8.52 -2.32 25.36
C LEU A 113 8.10 -3.50 24.47
N ALA A 114 7.03 -4.21 24.85
CA ALA A 114 6.48 -5.30 24.04
C ALA A 114 6.01 -4.79 22.66
N GLY A 115 5.37 -3.63 22.60
CA GLY A 115 4.92 -3.00 21.36
C GLY A 115 6.08 -2.58 20.44
N ALA A 116 7.16 -2.05 21.00
CA ALA A 116 8.37 -1.70 20.24
C ALA A 116 9.06 -2.96 19.67
N ILE A 117 9.14 -4.03 20.46
CA ILE A 117 9.70 -5.32 20.02
C ILE A 117 8.84 -5.92 18.89
N MET A 118 7.52 -5.97 19.06
CA MET A 118 6.61 -6.49 18.04
C MET A 118 6.68 -5.67 16.74
N SER A 119 6.72 -4.35 16.84
CA SER A 119 6.84 -3.46 15.66
C SER A 119 8.19 -3.64 14.95
N GLY A 120 9.27 -3.85 15.70
CA GLY A 120 10.59 -4.15 15.16
C GLY A 120 10.63 -5.49 14.44
N LEU A 121 10.08 -6.55 15.04
CA LEU A 121 10.04 -7.88 14.43
C LEU A 121 9.25 -7.89 13.12
N VAL A 122 8.11 -7.18 13.05
CA VAL A 122 7.33 -7.05 11.81
C VAL A 122 8.11 -6.29 10.73
N SER A 123 8.76 -5.19 11.10
CA SER A 123 9.50 -4.33 10.14
C SER A 123 10.75 -5.01 9.58
N PHE A 124 11.55 -5.66 10.44
CA PHE A 124 12.75 -6.37 10.01
C PHE A 124 12.42 -7.73 9.37
N GLY A 125 11.39 -8.42 9.85
CA GLY A 125 10.93 -9.69 9.29
C GLY A 125 10.49 -9.56 7.84
N GLY A 126 9.72 -8.52 7.48
CA GLY A 126 9.30 -8.28 6.10
C GLY A 126 10.47 -8.11 5.13
N GLN A 127 11.50 -7.36 5.55
CA GLN A 127 12.70 -7.15 4.74
C GLN A 127 13.53 -8.44 4.58
N PHE A 128 13.59 -9.27 5.62
CA PHE A 128 14.26 -10.57 5.58
C PHE A 128 13.57 -11.55 4.61
N VAL A 129 12.24 -11.67 4.65
CA VAL A 129 11.51 -12.60 3.76
C VAL A 129 11.56 -12.11 2.31
N SER A 130 11.51 -10.79 2.09
CA SER A 130 11.63 -10.19 0.75
C SER A 130 13.03 -10.34 0.15
N ALA A 131 14.10 -10.23 0.95
CA ALA A 131 15.46 -10.41 0.47
C ALA A 131 15.81 -11.87 0.14
N ALA A 132 15.19 -12.81 0.84
CA ALA A 132 15.42 -14.23 0.66
C ALA A 132 14.56 -14.87 -0.44
N ASN A 133 13.82 -14.07 -1.23
CA ASN A 133 12.88 -14.51 -2.29
C ASN A 133 11.86 -15.58 -1.84
N LEU A 134 11.61 -15.69 -0.54
CA LEU A 134 10.62 -16.61 0.03
C LEU A 134 9.19 -16.04 -0.08
N VAL A 135 9.04 -14.74 -0.37
CA VAL A 135 7.75 -14.15 -0.73
C VAL A 135 7.45 -14.46 -2.19
N VAL A 136 6.94 -15.66 -2.45
CA VAL A 136 6.19 -15.90 -3.68
C VAL A 136 4.77 -15.40 -3.41
N THR A 137 4.44 -14.23 -3.92
CA THR A 137 3.07 -13.71 -3.85
C THR A 137 2.17 -14.60 -4.70
N HIS A 138 1.59 -15.61 -4.08
CA HIS A 138 0.55 -16.41 -4.73
C HIS A 138 -0.70 -15.53 -4.82
N LYS A 139 -0.95 -14.97 -6.01
CA LYS A 139 -2.17 -14.21 -6.25
C LYS A 139 -3.37 -15.13 -6.04
N LEU A 140 -4.39 -14.63 -5.35
CA LEU A 140 -5.69 -15.28 -5.37
C LEU A 140 -6.28 -15.13 -6.77
N PRO A 141 -6.99 -16.14 -7.29
CA PRO A 141 -7.66 -16.03 -8.57
C PRO A 141 -8.77 -14.99 -8.47
N VAL A 142 -8.64 -13.91 -9.23
CA VAL A 142 -9.69 -12.91 -9.40
C VAL A 142 -10.51 -13.30 -10.62
N PHE A 143 -11.84 -13.28 -10.48
CA PHE A 143 -12.76 -13.54 -11.59
C PHE A 143 -12.84 -12.30 -12.48
N VAL A 144 -12.09 -12.30 -13.57
CA VAL A 144 -12.16 -11.25 -14.60
C VAL A 144 -13.35 -11.54 -15.51
N ASN A 145 -14.38 -10.69 -15.47
CA ASN A 145 -15.61 -10.85 -16.27
C ASN A 145 -15.59 -9.99 -17.55
N GLU A 146 -16.50 -10.24 -18.50
CA GLU A 146 -16.60 -9.47 -19.76
C GLU A 146 -16.84 -7.97 -19.51
N THR A 147 -17.62 -7.63 -18.48
CA THR A 147 -17.85 -6.22 -18.09
C THR A 147 -16.56 -5.51 -17.65
N CYS A 148 -15.55 -6.27 -17.20
CA CYS A 148 -14.24 -5.76 -16.85
C CYS A 148 -13.43 -5.33 -18.08
N PHE A 149 -13.48 -6.15 -19.14
CA PHE A 149 -12.83 -5.87 -20.41
C PHE A 149 -13.44 -4.65 -21.07
N GLU A 150 -14.77 -4.54 -21.00
CA GLU A 150 -15.52 -3.38 -21.50
C GLU A 150 -15.14 -2.09 -20.76
N LYS A 151 -15.02 -2.13 -19.41
CA LYS A 151 -14.60 -0.98 -18.59
C LYS A 151 -13.25 -0.37 -19.02
N TYR A 152 -12.33 -1.20 -19.50
CA TYR A 152 -11.00 -0.75 -19.94
C TYR A 152 -10.83 -0.69 -21.47
N GLY A 153 -11.90 -0.92 -22.25
CA GLY A 153 -11.87 -0.87 -23.72
C GLY A 153 -10.94 -1.91 -24.35
N LEU A 154 -10.81 -3.09 -23.72
CA LEU A 154 -9.92 -4.16 -24.17
C LEU A 154 -10.72 -5.16 -25.02
N ASP A 155 -10.50 -5.15 -26.34
CA ASP A 155 -11.02 -6.19 -27.23
C ASP A 155 -10.22 -7.49 -27.02
N PRO A 156 -10.86 -8.63 -26.69
CA PRO A 156 -10.16 -9.88 -26.40
C PRO A 156 -9.41 -10.46 -27.62
N ASN A 157 -9.66 -9.94 -28.82
CA ASN A 157 -9.09 -10.44 -30.07
C ASN A 157 -8.05 -9.51 -30.72
N ILE A 158 -7.92 -8.24 -30.28
CA ILE A 158 -7.12 -7.24 -31.01
C ILE A 158 -5.99 -6.66 -30.15
N THR A 159 -6.17 -6.48 -28.85
CA THR A 159 -5.26 -5.58 -28.12
C THR A 159 -4.06 -6.21 -27.42
N ILE A 160 -4.09 -7.44 -26.88
CA ILE A 160 -2.90 -7.94 -26.15
C ILE A 160 -2.81 -9.48 -26.12
N PRO A 161 -1.87 -10.12 -26.87
CA PRO A 161 -1.60 -11.54 -26.69
C PRO A 161 -1.08 -11.88 -25.28
N GLU A 162 -0.42 -10.97 -24.57
CA GLU A 162 0.03 -11.20 -23.18
C GLU A 162 -1.12 -11.34 -22.17
N VAL A 163 -2.25 -10.62 -22.36
CA VAL A 163 -3.39 -10.68 -21.43
C VAL A 163 -4.23 -11.94 -21.65
N SER A 164 -4.38 -12.36 -22.90
CA SER A 164 -5.04 -13.63 -23.21
C SER A 164 -4.19 -14.84 -22.81
N ILE A 165 -2.85 -14.77 -22.91
CA ILE A 165 -1.92 -15.79 -22.41
C ILE A 165 -1.93 -15.84 -20.87
N ALA A 166 -1.93 -14.69 -20.18
CA ALA A 166 -2.09 -14.65 -18.72
C ALA A 166 -3.46 -15.22 -18.29
N TYR A 167 -4.54 -14.85 -18.95
CA TYR A 167 -5.87 -15.41 -18.73
C TYR A 167 -5.88 -16.94 -18.92
N ASN A 168 -5.37 -17.44 -20.05
CA ASN A 168 -5.33 -18.89 -20.34
C ASN A 168 -4.46 -19.66 -19.35
N ASN A 169 -3.25 -19.17 -19.03
CA ASN A 169 -2.33 -19.86 -18.13
C ASN A 169 -2.84 -19.91 -16.68
N ASN A 170 -3.55 -18.87 -16.23
CA ASN A 170 -4.18 -18.86 -14.90
C ASN A 170 -5.46 -19.71 -14.83
N TYR A 171 -6.15 -19.95 -15.96
CA TYR A 171 -7.27 -20.90 -16.03
C TYR A 171 -6.82 -22.36 -16.16
N TYR A 172 -5.73 -22.63 -16.91
CA TYR A 172 -5.21 -23.99 -17.16
C TYR A 172 -4.26 -24.53 -16.09
N SER A 173 -3.72 -23.68 -15.20
CA SER A 173 -2.89 -24.13 -14.06
C SER A 173 -3.74 -24.56 -12.85
N ARG A 174 -4.87 -25.21 -13.10
CA ARG A 174 -5.70 -25.87 -12.09
C ARG A 174 -5.90 -27.33 -12.44
#